data_AF-A0A3B9IFX4-F1
#
_entry.id   AF-A0A3B9IFX4-F1
#
_cell.length_a   1.000
_cell.length_b   1.000
_cell.length_c   1.000
_cell.angle_alpha   90.00
_cell.angle_beta   90.00
_cell.angle_gamma   90.00
#
_symmetry.space_group_name_H-M   'P 1'
#
loop_
_entity.id
_entity.type
_entity.pdbx_description
1 polymer ?
#
loop_
_entity_poly.entity_id
_entity_poly.type
_entity_poly.pdbx_seq_one_letter_code
_entity_poly.pdbx_strand_id
1 'polypeptide(L)' 'GCGKSTLLRMIAGLEEITDGHLLIDGEDVTDTLPAERGVSMVFQSYALYPHMSVYENMAFGLEQAKL' A
#
# COMPACT_ATOMS: atom_id res chain seq x y z
N GLY A 1 -8.75 17.72 8.22
CA GLY A 1 -8.98 16.61 7.29
C GLY A 1 -9.08 17.16 5.89
N CYS A 2 -7.95 17.24 5.18
CA CYS A 2 -7.90 17.71 3.79
C CYS A 2 -7.72 16.56 2.77
N GLY A 3 -7.94 15.30 3.19
CA GLY A 3 -7.90 14.14 2.29
C GLY A 3 -6.54 13.48 2.05
N LYS A 4 -5.45 13.88 2.72
CA LYS A 4 -4.11 13.26 2.51
C LYS A 4 -4.10 11.74 2.67
N SER A 5 -4.66 11.25 3.79
CA SER A 5 -4.66 9.80 4.06
C SER A 5 -5.57 9.05 3.07
N THR A 6 -6.70 9.65 2.68
CA THR A 6 -7.58 9.14 1.62
C THR A 6 -6.83 9.03 0.29
N LEU A 7 -6.10 10.07 -0.12
CA LEU A 7 -5.30 10.05 -1.35
C LEU A 7 -4.24 8.96 -1.33
N LEU A 8 -3.47 8.85 -0.24
CA LEU A 8 -2.45 7.80 -0.13
C LEU A 8 -3.05 6.39 -0.12
N ARG A 9 -4.23 6.21 0.49
CA ARG A 9 -4.96 4.94 0.46
C ARG A 9 -5.47 4.60 -0.93
N MET A 10 -5.98 5.57 -1.69
CA MET A 10 -6.35 5.36 -3.10
C MET A 10 -5.14 4.97 -3.95
N ILE A 11 -3.98 5.63 -3.76
CA ILE A 11 -2.73 5.25 -4.45
C ILE A 11 -2.34 3.81 -4.13
N ALA A 12 -2.39 3.42 -2.86
CA ALA A 12 -2.08 2.07 -2.39
C ALA A 12 -3.16 1.01 -2.72
N GLY A 13 -4.30 1.40 -3.29
CA GLY A 13 -5.44 0.49 -3.56
C GLY A 13 -6.25 0.08 -2.34
N LEU A 14 -6.07 0.76 -1.21
CA LEU A 14 -6.78 0.49 0.05
C LEU A 14 -8.10 1.25 0.19
N GLU A 15 -8.43 2.07 -0.80
CA GLU A 15 -9.67 2.85 -0.90
C GLU A 15 -10.04 2.98 -2.38
N GLU A 16 -11.32 2.79 -2.71
CA GLU A 16 -11.80 2.80 -4.09
C GLU A 16 -11.80 4.22 -4.67
N ILE A 17 -11.50 4.32 -5.97
CA ILE A 17 -11.58 5.56 -6.73
C ILE A 17 -12.98 5.65 -7.31
N THR A 18 -13.73 6.69 -6.95
CA THR A 18 -15.11 6.86 -7.44
C THR A 18 -15.17 7.15 -8.94
N ASP A 19 -14.25 7.98 -9.44
CA ASP A 19 -14.16 8.39 -10.84
C ASP A 19 -12.73 8.81 -11.19
N GLY A 20 -12.38 8.72 -12.47
CA GLY A 20 -11.06 9.08 -13.01
C GLY A 20 -10.10 7.89 -13.09
N HIS A 21 -8.84 8.18 -13.43
CA HIS A 21 -7.79 7.17 -13.61
C HIS A 21 -6.61 7.44 -12.69
N LEU A 22 -6.04 6.37 -12.12
CA LEU A 22 -4.76 6.40 -11.41
C LEU A 22 -3.71 5.69 -12.26
N LEU A 23 -2.66 6.42 -12.63
CA LEU A 23 -1.54 5.87 -13.37
C LEU A 23 -0.29 5.80 -12.50
N ILE A 24 0.36 4.64 -12.49
CA ILE A 24 1.69 4.44 -11.91
C ILE A 24 2.62 4.05 -13.05
N ASP A 25 3.70 4.82 -13.23
CA ASP A 25 4.66 4.63 -14.34
C ASP A 25 4.01 4.56 -15.75
N GLY A 26 2.86 5.22 -15.92
CA GLY A 26 2.10 5.26 -17.18
C GLY A 26 1.13 4.09 -17.38
N GLU A 27 1.07 3.13 -16.46
CA GLU A 27 0.09 2.04 -16.47
C GLU A 27 -1.14 2.41 -15.64
N ASP A 28 -2.34 2.16 -16.18
CA ASP A 28 -3.59 2.37 -15.44
C ASP A 28 -3.76 1.28 -14.39
N VAL A 29 -3.72 1.68 -13.12
CA VAL A 29 -3.84 0.79 -11.96
C VAL A 29 -5.14 0.99 -11.20
N THR A 30 -6.12 1.69 -11.78
CA THR A 30 -7.38 2.07 -11.10
C THR A 30 -8.06 0.87 -10.43
N ASP A 31 -8.14 -0.26 -11.16
CA ASP A 31 -8.75 -1.52 -10.69
C ASP A 31 -7.71 -2.59 -10.27
N THR A 32 -6.42 -2.26 -10.28
CA THR A 32 -5.35 -3.20 -9.90
C THR A 32 -5.36 -3.47 -8.39
N LEU A 33 -5.17 -4.73 -7.98
CA LEU A 33 -5.12 -5.11 -6.57
C LEU A 33 -3.93 -4.45 -5.86
N PRO A 34 -4.05 -4.08 -4.56
CA PRO A 34 -2.97 -3.41 -3.82
C PRO A 34 -1.59 -4.04 -3.94
N ALA A 35 -1.52 -5.37 -3.87
CA ALA A 35 -0.27 -6.13 -3.92
C ALA A 35 0.45 -6.07 -5.28
N GLU A 36 -0.29 -5.75 -6.35
CA GLU A 36 0.22 -5.73 -7.73
C GLU A 36 0.62 -4.32 -8.18
N ARG A 37 0.31 -3.28 -7.40
CA ARG A 37 0.57 -1.87 -7.76
C ARG A 37 2.04 -1.43 -7.64
N GLY A 38 2.93 -2.29 -7.16
CA GLY A 38 4.35 -1.98 -7.02
C GLY A 38 4.67 -0.88 -5.99
N VAL A 39 3.75 -0.60 -5.05
CA VAL A 39 3.91 0.43 -4.02
C VAL A 39 3.99 -0.16 -2.62
N SER A 40 4.70 0.53 -1.72
CA SER A 40 4.76 0.22 -0.29
C SER A 40 4.23 1.40 0.53
N MET A 41 3.37 1.13 1.52
CA MET A 41 2.73 2.16 2.33
C MET A 41 3.19 2.09 3.79
N VAL A 42 3.60 3.24 4.34
CA VAL A 42 3.82 3.42 5.78
C VAL A 42 2.59 4.10 6.37
N PHE A 43 1.91 3.41 7.29
CA PHE A 43 0.65 3.89 7.87
C PHE A 43 0.87 4.91 8.99
N GLN A 44 -0.06 5.86 9.09
CA GLN A 44 -0.06 6.88 10.15
C GLN A 44 -0.21 6.27 11.55
N SER A 45 -1.02 5.21 11.68
CA SER A 45 -1.07 4.36 12.86
C SER A 45 -0.24 3.11 12.54
N TYR A 46 0.85 2.89 13.28
CA TYR A 46 2.05 2.15 12.86
C TYR A 46 1.94 0.74 12.25
N ALA A 47 0.75 0.16 12.07
CA ALA A 47 0.48 -1.08 11.30
C ALA A 47 1.52 -2.20 11.51
N LEU A 48 2.04 -2.30 12.74
CA LEU A 48 3.03 -3.30 13.12
C LEU A 48 2.32 -4.63 13.36
N TYR A 49 3.02 -5.74 13.12
CA TYR A 49 2.62 -7.05 13.60
C TYR A 49 3.05 -7.18 15.06
N PRO A 50 2.12 -7.08 16.03
CA PRO A 50 2.48 -6.95 17.45
C PRO A 50 3.03 -8.25 18.06
N HIS A 51 2.85 -9.36 17.37
CA HIS A 51 3.37 -10.68 17.74
C HIS A 51 4.74 -10.98 17.12
N MET A 52 5.32 -10.01 16.39
CA MET A 52 6.65 -10.09 15.77
C MET A 52 7.59 -9.09 16.44
N SER A 53 8.86 -9.46 16.57
CA SER A 53 9.96 -8.57 16.92
C SER A 53 10.18 -7.49 15.85
N VAL A 54 10.99 -6.48 16.16
CA VAL A 54 11.39 -5.43 15.21
C VAL A 54 12.07 -6.04 13.98
N TYR A 55 12.96 -7.02 14.19
CA TYR A 55 13.67 -7.69 13.10
C TYR A 55 12.67 -8.41 12.17
N GLU A 56 11.75 -9.18 12.74
CA GLU A 56 10.73 -9.92 11.98
C GLU A 56 9.81 -8.98 11.19
N ASN A 57 9.35 -7.86 11.78
CA ASN A 57 8.55 -6.85 11.05
C ASN A 57 9.31 -6.29 9.83
N MET A 58 10.61 -6.02 9.97
CA MET A 58 11.43 -5.48 8.89
C MET A 58 11.79 -6.54 7.83
N ALA A 59 11.96 -7.79 8.24
CA ALA A 59 12.31 -8.91 7.36
C ALA A 59 11.10 -9.44 6.56
N PHE A 60 9.88 -9.31 7.09
CA PHE A 60 8.66 -9.88 6.53
C PHE A 60 8.45 -9.59 5.04
N GLY A 61 8.64 -8.34 4.60
CA GLY A 61 8.50 -7.96 3.19
C GLY A 61 9.50 -8.66 2.27
N LEU A 62 10.73 -8.91 2.76
CA LEU A 62 11.78 -9.61 2.00
C LEU A 62 11.53 -11.12 1.96
N GLU A 63 10.93 -11.69 3.00
CA GLU A 63 10.55 -13.11 3.03
C GLU A 63 9.38 -13.39 2.08
N GLN A 64 8.38 -12.50 2.04
CA GLN A 64 7.24 -12.62 1.13
C GLN A 64 7.64 -12.48 -0.34
N ALA A 65 8.62 -11.64 -0.66
CA ALA A 65 9.12 -11.45 -2.03
C ALA A 65 9.96 -12.64 -2.57
N LYS A 66 10.35 -13.59 -1.72
CA LYS A 66 11.11 -14.80 -2.12
C LYS A 66 10.22 -15.99 -2.46
N LEU A 67 8.91 -15.89 -2.25
CA LEU A 67 7.89 -16.86 -2.66
C LEU A 67 7.32 -16.47 -4.04
#